data_AF-A0A258W445-F1
#
_entry.id   AF-A0A258W445-F1
#
_cell.length_a   1.000
_cell.length_b   1.000
_cell.length_c   1.000
_cell.angle_alpha   90.00
_cell.angle_beta   90.00
_cell.angle_gamma   90.00
#
_symmetry.space_group_name_H-M   'P 1'
#
loop_
_entity.id
_entity.type
_entity.pdbx_description
1 polymer ?
#
loop_
_entity_poly.entity_id
_entity_poly.type
_entity_poly.pdbx_seq_one_letter_code
_entity_poly.pdbx_strand_id
1 'polypeptide(L)'
;MWRERADSEYPYIGHFSPTLNLHGVSVRNSIAYDRRLVIHGADFCSREHIAKYGFLGRSLGCIALPKKHMINAYQTLTPGTIVIAKQDTRKKMTEPLVPPTAEEKTENRIP
;
A
#
# COMPACT_ATOMS: atom_id res chain seq x y z
N MET A 1 -22.84 5.19 -10.00
CA MET A 1 -22.81 4.37 -11.24
C MET A 1 -21.45 3.68 -11.30
N TRP A 2 -21.30 2.59 -10.56
CA TRP A 2 -20.04 1.83 -10.38
C TRP A 2 -19.96 0.68 -11.40
N ARG A 3 -20.02 1.00 -12.69
CA ARG A 3 -20.01 -0.02 -13.73
C ARG A 3 -18.59 -0.29 -14.21
N GLU A 4 -18.18 -1.54 -14.04
CA GLU A 4 -17.37 -2.31 -14.99
C GLU A 4 -15.93 -1.83 -15.21
N ARG A 5 -15.10 -1.91 -14.16
CA ARG A 5 -13.64 -2.13 -14.30
C ARG A 5 -13.21 -3.23 -13.34
N ALA A 6 -13.69 -4.44 -13.63
CA ALA A 6 -13.36 -5.64 -12.88
C ALA A 6 -12.75 -6.66 -13.85
N ASP A 7 -11.46 -6.49 -14.12
CA ASP A 7 -10.65 -7.44 -14.88
C ASP A 7 -10.25 -8.64 -13.99
N SER A 8 -11.09 -9.03 -13.02
CA SER A 8 -10.83 -10.19 -12.18
C SER A 8 -12.14 -10.80 -11.72
N GLU A 9 -12.31 -12.08 -12.01
CA GLU A 9 -13.45 -12.94 -11.69
C GLU A 9 -13.79 -12.99 -10.19
N TYR A 10 -12.93 -12.44 -9.32
CA TYR A 10 -13.30 -12.07 -7.96
C TYR A 10 -12.55 -10.79 -7.56
N PRO A 11 -13.21 -9.61 -7.40
CA PRO A 11 -12.59 -8.52 -6.68
C PRO A 11 -12.23 -9.06 -5.30
N TYR A 12 -10.95 -8.97 -4.90
CA TYR A 12 -10.62 -9.18 -3.50
C TYR A 12 -11.31 -8.07 -2.70
N ILE A 13 -12.50 -8.38 -2.18
CA ILE A 13 -13.17 -7.57 -1.17
C ILE A 13 -12.47 -7.87 0.15
N GLY A 14 -11.22 -7.41 0.26
CA GLY A 14 -10.69 -7.06 1.56
C GLY A 14 -11.60 -6.00 2.17
N HIS A 15 -11.63 -5.93 3.49
CA HIS A 15 -12.50 -5.06 4.31
C HIS A 15 -12.40 -3.54 4.02
N PHE A 16 -11.70 -3.12 2.95
CA PHE A 16 -11.31 -1.77 2.64
C PHE A 16 -11.63 -1.46 1.17
N SER A 17 -12.22 -0.28 0.95
CA SER A 17 -12.23 0.59 -0.24
C SER A 17 -11.35 0.19 -1.46
N PRO A 18 -11.69 0.65 -2.68
CA PRO A 18 -11.16 0.15 -3.96
C PRO A 18 -9.68 -0.23 -3.97
N THR A 19 -9.38 -1.39 -4.55
CA THR A 19 -8.02 -1.91 -4.76
C THR A 19 -7.70 -2.00 -6.25
N LEU A 20 -6.41 -2.00 -6.58
CA LEU A 20 -5.93 -2.22 -7.96
C LEU A 20 -5.00 -3.42 -7.98
N ASN A 21 -5.30 -4.42 -8.81
CA ASN A 21 -4.47 -5.60 -8.98
C ASN A 21 -3.16 -5.27 -9.72
N LEU A 22 -2.06 -5.90 -9.30
CA LEU A 22 -0.76 -5.75 -9.95
C LEU A 22 -0.40 -7.02 -10.72
N HIS A 23 -0.02 -6.85 -11.99
CA HIS A 23 0.57 -7.90 -12.81
C HIS A 23 2.08 -7.70 -12.93
N GLY A 24 2.81 -8.82 -12.90
CA GLY A 24 4.24 -8.82 -13.15
C GLY A 24 4.56 -8.43 -14.60
N VAL A 25 5.57 -7.60 -14.79
CA VAL A 25 6.06 -7.17 -16.12
C VAL A 25 7.51 -7.60 -16.38
N SER A 26 8.08 -8.38 -15.46
CA SER A 26 9.45 -8.89 -15.51
C SER A 26 9.57 -10.21 -14.78
N VAL A 27 10.67 -10.93 -15.00
CA VAL A 27 10.96 -12.20 -14.29
C VAL A 27 10.97 -12.02 -12.77
N ARG A 28 11.38 -10.85 -12.27
CA ARG A 28 11.50 -10.59 -10.82
C ARG A 28 10.16 -10.38 -10.11
N ASN A 29 9.10 -10.03 -10.85
CA ASN A 29 7.77 -9.77 -10.30
C ASN A 29 6.67 -10.58 -10.99
N SER A 30 7.03 -11.65 -11.71
CA SER A 30 6.14 -12.45 -12.56
C SER A 30 4.90 -12.99 -11.83
N ILE A 31 5.02 -13.36 -10.56
CA ILE A 31 3.94 -13.91 -9.73
C ILE A 31 3.22 -12.87 -8.85
N ALA A 32 3.35 -11.58 -9.15
CA ALA A 32 2.73 -10.52 -8.34
C ALA A 32 1.20 -10.68 -8.22
N TYR A 33 0.55 -11.07 -9.32
CA TYR A 33 -0.89 -11.31 -9.36
C TYR A 33 -1.29 -12.53 -8.51
N ASP A 34 -0.60 -13.66 -8.68
CA ASP A 34 -0.87 -14.90 -7.95
C ASP A 34 -0.68 -14.73 -6.44
N ARG A 35 0.28 -13.89 -6.04
CA ARG A 35 0.52 -13.48 -4.64
C ARG A 35 -0.48 -12.44 -4.12
N ARG A 36 -1.45 -12.01 -4.94
CA ARG A 36 -2.44 -10.98 -4.64
C ARG A 36 -1.81 -9.66 -4.19
N LEU A 37 -0.72 -9.27 -4.82
CA LEU A 37 -0.14 -7.94 -4.60
C LEU A 37 -1.05 -6.89 -5.24
N VAL A 38 -1.48 -5.92 -4.44
CA VAL A 38 -2.41 -4.86 -4.86
C VAL A 38 -1.90 -3.48 -4.45
N ILE A 39 -2.46 -2.44 -5.07
CA ILE A 39 -2.46 -1.09 -4.52
C ILE A 39 -3.71 -0.94 -3.66
N HIS A 40 -3.57 -0.52 -2.41
CA HIS A 40 -4.70 -0.32 -1.51
C HIS A 40 -4.49 0.84 -0.54
N GLY A 41 -5.59 1.33 0.03
CA GLY A 41 -5.56 2.27 1.15
C GLY A 41 -5.27 1.55 2.47
N ALA A 42 -4.44 2.14 3.33
CA ALA A 42 -4.11 1.62 4.65
C ALA A 42 -4.08 2.71 5.73
N ASP A 43 -4.61 2.39 6.92
CA ASP A 43 -4.52 3.30 8.08
C ASP A 43 -3.09 3.48 8.56
N PHE A 44 -2.26 2.45 8.37
CA PHE A 44 -0.85 2.50 8.72
C PHE A 44 0.01 3.36 7.80
N CYS A 45 -0.60 3.89 6.73
CA CYS A 45 -0.02 4.92 5.87
C CYS A 45 -0.59 6.31 6.19
N SER A 46 -0.84 6.64 7.45
CA SER A 46 -1.41 7.94 7.87
C SER A 46 -0.44 8.74 8.73
N ARG A 47 -0.67 10.06 8.85
CA ARG A 47 0.14 10.91 9.74
C ARG A 47 -0.13 10.54 11.20
N GLU A 48 -1.37 10.19 11.51
CA GLU A 48 -1.85 9.75 12.81
C GLU A 48 -1.13 8.46 13.25
N HIS A 49 -0.95 7.51 12.32
CA HIS A 49 -0.14 6.32 12.56
C HIS A 49 1.32 6.64 12.84
N ILE A 50 1.95 7.50 12.02
CA ILE A 50 3.34 7.90 12.23
C ILE A 50 3.51 8.65 13.56
N ALA A 51 2.57 9.52 13.92
CA ALA A 51 2.61 10.25 15.18
C ALA A 51 2.47 9.32 16.39
N LYS A 52 1.62 8.29 16.28
CA LYS A 52 1.39 7.31 17.35
C LYS A 52 2.55 6.31 17.48
N TYR A 53 3.10 5.84 16.36
CA TYR A 53 4.03 4.71 16.35
C TYR A 53 5.43 5.07 15.87
N GLY A 54 5.75 6.32 15.56
CA GLY A 54 7.10 6.72 15.15
C GLY A 54 7.62 6.09 13.85
N PHE A 55 6.81 5.38 13.07
CA PHE A 55 7.20 4.85 11.76
C PHE A 55 6.00 4.69 10.83
N LEU A 56 6.28 4.57 9.53
CA LEU A 56 5.28 4.20 8.53
C LEU A 56 5.09 2.67 8.55
N GLY A 57 3.85 2.20 8.61
CA GLY A 57 3.58 0.76 8.61
C GLY A 57 4.05 0.05 7.34
N ARG A 58 4.15 -1.28 7.43
CA ARG A 58 4.65 -2.14 6.35
C ARG A 58 3.60 -3.17 5.96
N SER A 59 3.51 -3.43 4.66
CA SER A 59 2.73 -4.53 4.10
C SER A 59 3.64 -5.74 3.83
N LEU A 60 3.03 -6.88 3.49
CA LEU A 60 3.74 -8.08 3.01
C LEU A 60 4.02 -8.07 1.50
N GLY A 61 4.12 -6.87 0.90
CA GLY A 61 4.47 -6.65 -0.51
C GLY A 61 3.48 -5.78 -1.29
N CYS A 62 2.28 -5.52 -0.77
CA CYS A 62 1.31 -4.62 -1.38
C CYS A 62 1.81 -3.16 -1.37
N ILE A 63 1.38 -2.36 -2.36
CA ILE A 63 1.62 -0.93 -2.36
C ILE A 63 0.52 -0.26 -1.55
N ALA A 64 0.86 0.17 -0.34
CA ALA A 64 -0.10 0.79 0.58
C ALA A 64 -0.03 2.32 0.52
N LEU A 65 -1.17 2.97 0.28
CA LEU A 65 -1.32 4.42 0.24
C LEU A 65 -2.12 4.92 1.45
N PRO A 66 -1.99 6.20 1.84
CA PRO A 66 -2.95 6.82 2.75
C PRO A 66 -4.37 6.70 2.15
N LYS A 67 -5.36 6.26 2.94
CA LYS A 67 -6.74 6.00 2.46
C LYS A 67 -7.32 7.17 1.64
N LYS A 68 -7.06 8.41 2.06
CA LYS A 68 -7.49 9.64 1.37
C LYS A 68 -7.02 9.77 -0.07
N HIS A 69 -5.93 9.10 -0.46
CA HIS A 69 -5.39 9.12 -1.81
C HIS A 69 -5.84 7.94 -2.67
N MET A 70 -6.40 6.88 -2.05
CA MET A 70 -6.77 5.67 -2.79
C MET A 70 -7.88 5.93 -3.82
N ILE A 71 -8.85 6.78 -3.50
CA ILE A 71 -9.94 7.13 -4.44
C ILE A 71 -9.37 7.79 -5.70
N ASN A 72 -8.47 8.77 -5.53
CA ASN A 72 -7.84 9.45 -6.66
C ASN A 72 -6.98 8.47 -7.47
N ALA A 73 -6.17 7.64 -6.80
CA ALA A 73 -5.37 6.62 -7.48
C ALA A 73 -6.24 5.66 -8.31
N TYR A 74 -7.34 5.18 -7.75
CA TYR A 74 -8.28 4.28 -8.43
C TYR A 74 -8.95 4.93 -9.66
N GLN A 75 -9.24 6.23 -9.59
CA GLN A 75 -9.85 6.96 -10.71
C GLN A 75 -8.84 7.28 -11.81
N THR A 76 -7.59 7.53 -11.44
CA THR A 76 -6.52 7.98 -12.34
C THR A 76 -5.79 6.83 -13.02
N LEU A 77 -5.50 5.76 -12.29
CA LEU A 77 -4.73 4.62 -12.82
C LEU A 77 -5.66 3.74 -13.66
N THR A 78 -5.30 3.52 -14.92
CA THR A 78 -6.05 2.68 -15.86
C THR A 78 -5.30 1.38 -16.16
N PRO A 79 -5.98 0.32 -16.63
CA PRO A 79 -5.30 -0.87 -17.15
C PRO A 79 -4.18 -0.49 -18.14
N GLY A 80 -3.05 -1.17 -18.03
CA GLY A 80 -1.83 -0.87 -18.81
C GLY A 80 -0.90 0.19 -18.17
N THR A 81 -1.31 0.85 -17.08
CA THR A 81 -0.42 1.75 -16.34
C THR A 81 0.73 0.98 -15.68
N ILE A 82 1.97 1.40 -15.92
CA ILE A 82 3.16 0.81 -15.29
C ILE A 82 3.46 1.53 -13.98
N VAL A 83 3.56 0.77 -12.89
CA VAL A 83 3.96 1.28 -11.57
C VAL A 83 5.40 0.89 -11.28
N ILE A 84 6.23 1.89 -10.99
CA ILE A 84 7.64 1.71 -10.63
C ILE A 84 7.81 2.11 -9.17
N ALA A 85 8.07 1.14 -8.30
CA ALA A 85 8.40 1.37 -6.89
C ALA A 85 9.92 1.36 -6.72
N LYS A 86 10.49 2.50 -6.35
CA LYS A 86 11.93 2.67 -6.10
C LYS A 86 12.13 3.52 -4.85
N GLN A 87 13.14 3.19 -4.05
CA GLN A 87 13.58 4.04 -2.96
C GLN A 87 14.07 5.38 -3.52
N ASP A 88 13.49 6.50 -3.07
CA ASP A 88 14.01 7.81 -3.42
C ASP A 88 15.31 8.08 -2.66
N THR A 89 16.44 7.96 -3.36
CA THR A 89 17.77 8.19 -2.79
C THR A 89 18.16 9.67 -2.75
N ARG A 90 17.34 10.57 -3.32
CA ARG A 90 17.65 12.01 -3.42
C ARG A 90 17.30 12.76 -2.12
N LYS A 91 16.30 12.28 -1.38
CA LYS A 91 15.90 12.86 -0.10
C LYS A 91 16.30 11.90 1.01
N LYS A 92 17.32 12.28 1.77
CA LYS A 92 17.60 11.65 3.06
C LYS A 92 16.70 12.30 4.11
N MET A 93 16.09 11.48 4.96
CA MET A 93 15.48 12.00 6.19
C MET A 93 16.59 12.71 6.97
N THR A 94 16.43 14.00 7.21
CA THR A 94 17.39 14.82 7.96
C THR A 94 17.37 14.48 9.44
N GLU A 95 16.24 13.96 9.92
CA GLU A 95 16.06 13.44 11.27
C GLU A 95 15.48 12.02 11.17
N PRO A 96 16.08 11.04 11.86
CA PRO A 96 15.48 9.71 11.97
C PRO A 96 14.18 9.82 12.78
N LEU A 97 13.12 9.17 12.29
CA LEU A 97 11.95 8.96 13.13
C LEU A 97 12.39 8.05 14.28
N VAL A 98 12.03 8.41 15.52
CA VAL A 98 12.34 7.58 16.69
C VAL A 98 11.37 6.41 16.70
N PRO A 99 11.85 5.17 16.43
CA PRO A 99 10.97 4.01 16.50
C PRO A 99 10.60 3.74 17.98
N PRO A 100 9.40 3.22 18.23
CA PRO A 100 8.94 2.93 19.57
C PRO A 100 9.76 1.79 20.17
N THR A 101 9.90 1.82 21.49
CA THR A 101 10.57 0.79 22.28
C THR A 101 9.85 -0.56 22.16
N ALA A 102 10.47 -1.63 22.65
CA ALA A 102 9.86 -2.96 22.62
C ALA A 102 8.53 -2.98 23.40
N GLU A 103 8.47 -2.27 24.52
CA GLU A 103 7.30 -2.13 25.39
C GLU A 103 6.17 -1.39 24.66
N GLU A 104 6.50 -0.28 24.00
CA GLU A 104 5.56 0.51 23.21
C GLU A 104 5.03 -0.26 21.98
N LYS A 105 5.81 -1.20 21.43
CA LYS A 105 5.39 -2.11 20.36
C LYS A 105 4.47 -3.23 20.85
N THR A 106 4.65 -3.72 22.08
CA THR A 106 3.81 -4.79 22.64
C THR A 106 2.39 -4.35 22.93
N GLU A 107 2.20 -3.11 23.43
CA GLU A 107 0.87 -2.53 23.66
C GLU A 107 0.16 -2.18 22.34
N ASN A 108 0.96 -1.85 21.31
CA ASN A 108 0.49 -1.46 20.00
C ASN A 108 0.63 -2.57 18.95
N ARG A 109 0.53 -3.85 19.35
CA ARG A 109 0.51 -4.98 18.42
C ARG A 109 -0.60 -4.75 17.39
N ILE A 110 -0.17 -4.29 16.21
CA ILE A 110 -0.96 -4.34 14.99
C ILE A 110 -1.10 -5.84 14.73
N PRO A 111 -2.32 -6.41 14.73
CA PRO A 111 -2.52 -7.80 14.32
C PRO A 111 -1.94 -8.06 12.92
#